data_AF-A0A5A9Z3R4-F1
#
_entry.id   AF-A0A5A9Z3R4-F1
#
_cell.length_a   1.000
_cell.length_b   1.000
_cell.length_c   1.000
_cell.angle_alpha   90.00
_cell.angle_beta   90.00
_cell.angle_gamma   90.00
#
_symmetry.space_group_name_H-M   'P 1'
#
loop_
_entity.id
_entity.type
_entity.pdbx_description
1 polymer ?
#
loop_
_entity_poly.entity_id
_entity_poly.type
_entity_poly.pdbx_seq_one_letter_code
_entity_poly.pdbx_strand_id
1 'polypeptide(L)'
;MRVFASVGILVLMVGCSGMEAKKGPSVDNFIAPMTFDEAYRRLQAYSRQCLSEFETNGGLLMHSYSGVLHVLDPKRRDTGEASLQAYVSGRYEKNSDVVISVDGVGVFDQKQLQAVRRSVESGTPSCR
;
A
#
# COMPACT_ATOMS: atom_id res chain seq x y z
N MET A 1 -53.31 4.41 42.71
CA MET A 1 -52.37 3.77 41.77
C MET A 1 -52.19 4.71 40.58
N ARG A 2 -50.98 5.21 40.34
CA ARG A 2 -50.68 6.24 39.32
C ARG A 2 -50.20 5.58 38.04
N VAL A 3 -50.87 5.90 36.94
CA VAL A 3 -50.55 5.49 35.56
C VAL A 3 -49.43 6.41 35.05
N PHE A 4 -48.30 5.84 34.61
CA PHE A 4 -47.24 6.59 33.92
C PHE A 4 -47.20 6.17 32.45
N ALA A 5 -47.66 7.08 31.59
CA ALA A 5 -47.45 7.05 30.15
C ALA A 5 -45.97 7.34 29.84
N SER A 6 -45.34 6.50 29.02
CA SER A 6 -43.98 6.75 28.51
C SER A 6 -44.04 6.72 26.98
N VAL A 7 -43.88 7.90 26.40
CA VAL A 7 -43.79 8.17 24.97
C VAL A 7 -42.40 7.78 24.50
N GLY A 8 -42.29 6.69 23.73
CA GLY A 8 -41.04 6.27 23.09
C GLY A 8 -40.83 7.01 21.77
N ILE A 9 -39.83 7.88 21.74
CA ILE A 9 -39.44 8.70 20.58
C ILE A 9 -38.78 7.81 19.51
N LEU A 10 -39.36 7.82 18.31
CA LEU A 10 -38.88 7.18 17.10
C LEU A 10 -37.68 7.97 16.54
N VAL A 11 -36.46 7.44 16.67
CA VAL A 11 -35.27 8.03 16.06
C VAL A 11 -35.22 7.62 14.59
N LEU A 12 -35.58 8.55 13.71
CA LEU A 12 -35.37 8.46 12.27
C LEU A 12 -33.86 8.54 11.99
N MET A 13 -33.24 7.42 11.65
CA MET A 13 -31.90 7.43 11.06
C MET A 13 -31.99 8.04 9.65
N VAL A 14 -31.69 9.33 9.56
CA VAL A 14 -31.48 10.05 8.31
C VAL A 14 -30.25 9.45 7.64
N GLY A 15 -30.45 8.89 6.45
CA GLY A 15 -29.39 8.33 5.62
C GLY A 15 -28.32 9.37 5.31
N CYS A 16 -27.07 9.01 5.61
CA CYS A 16 -25.90 9.74 5.15
C CYS A 16 -25.72 9.42 3.67
N SER A 17 -26.43 10.16 2.82
CA SER A 17 -26.31 10.08 1.36
C SER A 17 -25.00 10.73 0.92
N GLY A 18 -24.14 9.94 0.28
CA GLY A 18 -23.33 10.39 -0.85
C GLY A 18 -22.24 11.43 -0.56
N MET A 19 -21.18 11.01 0.13
CA MET A 19 -19.85 11.52 -0.20
C MET A 19 -19.17 10.44 -1.04
N GLU A 20 -19.09 10.63 -2.35
CA GLU A 20 -18.14 9.88 -3.19
C GLU A 20 -16.75 10.27 -2.68
N ALA A 21 -16.22 9.45 -1.78
CA ALA A 21 -14.84 9.57 -1.35
C ALA A 21 -13.98 9.51 -2.61
N LYS A 22 -13.22 10.59 -2.88
CA LYS A 22 -12.06 10.51 -3.78
C LYS A 22 -11.35 9.22 -3.43
N LYS A 23 -11.32 8.27 -4.36
CA LYS A 23 -10.76 6.94 -4.14
C LYS A 23 -9.30 7.15 -3.73
N GLY A 24 -9.03 7.02 -2.43
CA GLY A 24 -7.69 7.22 -1.88
C GLY A 24 -6.71 6.21 -2.46
N PRO A 25 -5.41 6.34 -2.14
CA PRO A 25 -4.42 5.37 -2.57
C PRO A 25 -4.84 3.97 -2.14
N SER A 26 -4.66 2.99 -3.03
CA SER A 26 -4.90 1.60 -2.69
C SER A 26 -3.70 1.08 -1.94
N VAL A 27 -3.91 0.43 -0.80
CA VAL A 27 -2.85 -0.03 0.09
C VAL A 27 -2.99 -1.52 0.34
N ASP A 28 -1.88 -2.26 0.29
CA ASP A 28 -1.76 -3.66 0.75
C ASP A 28 -0.68 -3.74 1.84
N ASN A 29 -0.95 -4.53 2.88
CA ASN A 29 -0.05 -4.74 4.01
C ASN A 29 0.01 -6.23 4.35
N PHE A 30 1.22 -6.78 4.41
CA PHE A 30 1.44 -8.19 4.71
C PHE A 30 2.77 -8.41 5.43
N ILE A 31 2.88 -9.57 6.09
CA ILE A 31 4.12 -10.01 6.74
C ILE A 31 4.83 -10.97 5.80
N ALA A 32 6.06 -10.64 5.43
CA ALA A 32 6.93 -11.48 4.64
C ALA A 32 7.86 -12.29 5.57
N PRO A 33 7.96 -13.63 5.44
CA PRO A 33 8.82 -14.48 6.28
C PRO A 33 10.29 -14.40 5.82
N MET A 34 10.83 -13.19 5.76
CA MET A 34 12.21 -12.88 5.39
C MET A 34 12.69 -11.62 6.11
N THR A 35 13.99 -11.37 6.03
CA THR A 35 14.61 -10.16 6.58
C THR A 35 14.22 -8.92 5.77
N PHE A 36 14.31 -7.73 6.40
CA PHE A 36 13.86 -6.49 5.75
C PHE A 36 14.72 -6.14 4.53
N ASP A 37 16.02 -6.46 4.57
CA ASP A 37 16.95 -6.25 3.48
C ASP A 37 16.67 -7.21 2.31
N GLU A 38 16.23 -8.44 2.57
CA GLU A 38 15.82 -9.36 1.52
C GLU A 38 14.49 -8.95 0.89
N ALA A 39 13.50 -8.58 1.70
CA ALA A 39 12.23 -8.04 1.19
C ALA A 39 12.45 -6.80 0.32
N TYR A 40 13.32 -5.88 0.75
CA TYR A 40 13.69 -4.71 -0.03
C TYR A 40 14.45 -5.05 -1.33
N ARG A 41 15.36 -6.03 -1.30
CA ARG A 41 16.04 -6.51 -2.52
C ARG A 41 15.05 -7.09 -3.54
N ARG A 42 14.04 -7.82 -3.09
CA ARG A 42 12.97 -8.35 -3.97
C ARG A 42 12.12 -7.22 -4.56
N LEU A 43 11.83 -6.16 -3.80
CA LEU A 43 11.17 -4.95 -4.32
C LEU A 43 12.00 -4.26 -5.41
N GLN A 44 13.32 -4.12 -5.21
CA GLN A 44 14.19 -3.56 -6.25
C GLN A 44 14.28 -4.44 -7.49
N ALA A 45 14.33 -5.76 -7.33
CA ALA A 45 14.33 -6.69 -8.45
C ALA A 45 13.03 -6.57 -9.26
N TYR A 46 11.89 -6.47 -8.56
CA TYR A 46 10.59 -6.21 -9.17
C TYR A 46 10.57 -4.91 -9.97
N SER A 47 11.01 -3.78 -9.37
CA SER A 47 10.95 -2.48 -10.05
C SER A 47 11.84 -2.45 -11.30
N ARG A 48 13.05 -3.02 -11.23
CA ARG A 48 13.96 -3.09 -12.38
C ARG A 48 13.42 -3.94 -13.52
N GLN A 49 12.71 -5.02 -13.21
CA GLN A 49 12.23 -5.96 -14.23
C GLN A 49 10.86 -5.56 -14.79
N CYS A 50 9.92 -5.21 -13.93
CA CYS A 50 8.52 -4.98 -14.29
C CYS A 50 8.17 -3.51 -14.48
N LEU A 51 9.02 -2.59 -14.01
CA LEU A 51 8.79 -1.15 -14.04
C LEU A 51 10.02 -0.40 -14.61
N SER A 52 10.73 -1.02 -15.56
CA SER A 52 11.97 -0.49 -16.15
C SER A 52 11.80 0.84 -16.89
N GLU A 53 10.58 1.16 -17.30
CA GLU A 53 10.19 2.43 -17.93
C GLU A 53 9.92 3.57 -16.93
N PHE A 54 9.88 3.26 -15.63
CA PHE A 54 9.61 4.21 -14.56
C PHE A 54 10.87 4.55 -13.78
N GLU A 55 10.92 5.78 -13.26
CA GLU A 55 12.01 6.18 -12.36
C GLU A 55 11.79 5.54 -10.99
N THR A 56 12.77 4.79 -10.51
CA THR A 56 12.73 4.19 -9.18
C THR A 56 13.75 4.86 -8.27
N ASN A 57 13.28 5.36 -7.13
CA ASN A 57 14.09 5.96 -6.07
C ASN A 57 13.90 5.18 -4.76
N GLY A 58 14.84 5.31 -3.83
CA GLY A 58 14.72 4.68 -2.52
C GLY A 58 16.04 4.26 -1.91
N GLY A 59 15.95 3.67 -0.72
CA GLY A 59 17.11 3.15 -0.02
C GLY A 59 16.77 2.31 1.20
N LEU A 60 17.80 1.71 1.76
CA LEU A 60 17.75 1.03 3.05
C LEU A 60 18.17 2.01 4.16
N LEU A 61 17.44 1.95 5.28
CA LEU A 61 17.72 2.67 6.51
C LEU A 61 18.12 1.65 7.57
N MET A 62 19.43 1.35 7.63
CA MET A 62 19.98 0.30 8.50
C MET A 62 19.71 0.55 9.98
N HIS A 63 19.72 1.81 10.43
CA HIS A 63 19.48 2.17 11.83
C HIS A 63 18.05 1.90 12.31
N SER A 64 17.08 1.95 11.40
CA SER A 64 15.66 1.70 11.69
C SER A 64 15.18 0.35 11.17
N TYR A 65 16.08 -0.50 10.68
CA TYR A 65 15.76 -1.78 10.05
C TYR A 65 14.64 -1.65 9.01
N SER A 66 14.71 -0.63 8.18
CA SER A 66 13.66 -0.33 7.20
C SER A 66 14.20 -0.05 5.81
N GLY A 67 13.31 -0.07 4.82
CA GLY A 67 13.61 0.25 3.43
C GLY A 67 12.43 0.92 2.78
N VAL A 68 12.71 1.87 1.88
CA VAL A 68 11.68 2.59 1.13
C VAL A 68 12.01 2.54 -0.34
N LEU A 69 11.00 2.23 -1.16
CA LEU A 69 11.06 2.26 -2.61
C LEU A 69 9.91 3.12 -3.13
N HIS A 70 10.23 4.05 -4.02
CA HIS A 70 9.31 4.93 -4.70
C HIS A 70 9.45 4.71 -6.19
N VAL A 71 8.32 4.60 -6.88
CA VAL A 71 8.27 4.60 -8.33
C VAL A 71 7.49 5.82 -8.78
N LEU A 72 8.13 6.63 -9.63
CA LEU A 72 7.56 7.86 -10.18
C LEU A 72 7.12 7.62 -11.61
N ASP A 73 5.88 7.99 -11.94
CA ASP A 73 5.40 8.06 -13.32
C ASP A 73 6.02 9.28 -14.01
N PRO A 74 6.79 9.12 -15.11
CA PRO A 74 7.33 10.24 -15.88
C PRO A 74 6.26 11.26 -16.30
N LYS A 75 5.01 10.83 -16.50
CA LYS A 75 3.87 11.70 -16.86
C LYS A 75 3.39 12.58 -15.71
N ARG A 76 3.76 12.24 -14.46
CA ARG A 76 3.38 12.93 -13.23
C ARG A 76 4.58 13.45 -12.44
N ARG A 77 5.74 13.57 -13.10
CA ARG A 77 6.99 14.00 -12.44
C ARG A 77 6.86 15.38 -11.78
N ASP A 78 6.00 16.24 -12.31
CA ASP A 78 5.71 17.58 -11.80
C ASP A 78 5.01 17.59 -10.44
N THR A 79 4.24 16.56 -10.10
CA THR A 79 3.56 16.47 -8.79
C THR A 79 4.49 16.00 -7.68
N GLY A 80 5.62 15.37 -8.02
CA GLY A 80 6.54 14.75 -7.05
C GLY A 80 5.94 13.58 -6.26
N GLU A 81 4.73 13.14 -6.62
CA GLU A 81 4.03 12.04 -5.95
C GLU A 81 4.47 10.70 -6.54
N ALA A 82 4.75 9.74 -5.67
CA ALA A 82 5.05 8.38 -6.10
C ALA A 82 3.76 7.66 -6.53
N SER A 83 3.76 7.11 -7.75
CA SER A 83 2.64 6.30 -8.24
C SER A 83 2.61 4.92 -7.60
N LEU A 84 3.76 4.42 -7.15
CA LEU A 84 3.88 3.30 -6.23
C LEU A 84 4.88 3.64 -5.13
N GLN A 85 4.51 3.35 -3.88
CA GLN A 85 5.40 3.42 -2.73
C GLN A 85 5.38 2.07 -2.02
N ALA A 86 6.56 1.57 -1.66
CA ALA A 86 6.71 0.40 -0.82
C ALA A 86 7.59 0.73 0.38
N TYR A 87 7.09 0.41 1.57
CA TYR A 87 7.80 0.52 2.83
C TYR A 87 7.98 -0.88 3.41
N VAL A 88 9.19 -1.17 3.85
CA VAL A 88 9.54 -2.41 4.54
C VAL A 88 10.10 -2.05 5.89
N SER A 89 9.66 -2.74 6.94
CA SER A 89 10.30 -2.68 8.26
C SER A 89 10.48 -4.07 8.84
N GLY A 90 11.64 -4.30 9.45
CA GLY A 90 11.89 -5.51 10.23
C GLY A 90 11.01 -5.52 11.47
N ARG A 91 10.20 -6.57 11.64
CA ARG A 91 9.44 -6.81 12.88
C ARG A 91 10.23 -7.70 13.84
N TYR A 92 10.96 -8.67 13.29
CA TYR A 92 11.82 -9.64 13.98
C TYR A 92 12.98 -10.04 13.06
N GLU A 93 13.99 -10.76 13.56
CA GLU A 93 15.18 -11.14 12.77
C GLU A 93 14.87 -11.79 11.42
N LYS A 94 13.72 -12.48 11.28
CA LYS A 94 13.34 -13.23 10.07
C LYS A 94 11.95 -12.87 9.52
N ASN A 95 11.35 -11.77 9.99
CA ASN A 95 10.03 -11.34 9.51
C ASN A 95 10.02 -9.83 9.27
N SER A 96 9.38 -9.44 8.17
CA SER A 96 9.28 -8.04 7.78
C SER A 96 7.83 -7.66 7.51
N ASP A 97 7.40 -6.52 8.05
CA ASP A 97 6.17 -5.86 7.63
C ASP A 97 6.44 -5.16 6.29
N VAL A 98 5.60 -5.43 5.30
CA VAL A 98 5.67 -4.83 3.97
C VAL A 98 4.36 -4.10 3.71
N VAL A 99 4.45 -2.80 3.48
CA VAL A 99 3.33 -1.92 3.15
C VAL A 99 3.54 -1.38 1.74
N ILE A 100 2.59 -1.59 0.85
CA ILE A 100 2.65 -1.12 -0.53
C ILE A 100 1.44 -0.25 -0.78
N SER A 101 1.64 0.93 -1.33
CA SER A 101 0.58 1.81 -1.79
C SER A 101 0.74 2.14 -3.27
N VAL A 102 -0.38 2.32 -3.95
CA VAL A 102 -0.45 2.84 -5.32
C VAL A 102 -1.48 3.96 -5.39
N ASP A 103 -1.24 4.93 -6.28
CA ASP A 103 -2.11 6.10 -6.46
C ASP A 103 -3.46 5.78 -7.13
N GLY A 104 -3.62 4.58 -7.68
CA GLY A 104 -4.85 4.12 -8.33
C GLY A 104 -4.99 4.58 -9.80
N VAL A 105 -3.94 5.14 -10.40
CA VAL A 105 -3.98 5.71 -11.75
C VAL A 105 -3.26 4.83 -12.76
N GLY A 106 -3.91 4.56 -13.90
CA GLY A 106 -3.31 3.85 -15.03
C GLY A 106 -2.87 2.43 -14.68
N VAL A 107 -1.56 2.16 -14.78
CA VAL A 107 -1.01 0.84 -14.45
C VAL A 107 -0.91 0.58 -12.94
N PHE A 108 -0.94 1.65 -12.13
CA PHE A 108 -0.75 1.62 -10.68
C PHE A 108 -2.08 1.39 -9.95
N ASP A 109 -2.63 0.18 -10.10
CA ASP A 109 -3.91 -0.23 -9.52
C ASP A 109 -3.79 -1.42 -8.57
N GLN A 110 -4.91 -2.01 -8.16
CA GLN A 110 -4.92 -3.17 -7.28
C GLN A 110 -4.23 -4.41 -7.86
N LYS A 111 -4.20 -4.58 -9.19
CA LYS A 111 -3.47 -5.68 -9.83
C LYS A 111 -1.96 -5.48 -9.67
N GLN A 112 -1.52 -4.23 -9.72
CA GLN A 112 -0.14 -3.86 -9.47
C GLN A 112 0.28 -4.21 -8.03
N LEU A 113 -0.56 -3.90 -7.03
CA LEU A 113 -0.30 -4.32 -5.64
C LEU A 113 -0.11 -5.83 -5.51
N GLN A 114 -1.01 -6.62 -6.13
CA GLN A 114 -0.93 -8.08 -6.11
C GLN A 114 0.31 -8.61 -6.84
N ALA A 115 0.72 -7.99 -7.94
CA ALA A 115 1.93 -8.33 -8.66
C ALA A 115 3.19 -8.11 -7.80
N VAL A 116 3.27 -6.96 -7.13
CA VAL A 116 4.37 -6.65 -6.21
C VAL A 116 4.41 -7.64 -5.04
N ARG A 117 3.25 -7.90 -4.40
CA ARG A 117 3.16 -8.85 -3.30
C ARG A 117 3.63 -10.26 -3.70
N ARG A 118 3.12 -10.79 -4.81
CA ARG A 118 3.55 -12.10 -5.34
C ARG A 118 5.05 -12.13 -5.60
N SER A 119 5.62 -11.03 -6.08
CA SER A 119 7.05 -10.92 -6.33
C SER A 119 7.88 -10.95 -5.04
N VAL A 120 7.43 -10.24 -4.01
CA VAL A 120 8.06 -10.25 -2.69
C VAL A 120 7.95 -11.62 -2.04
N GLU A 121 6.76 -12.22 -2.01
CA GLU A 121 6.54 -13.53 -1.36
C GLU A 121 7.31 -14.65 -2.08
N SER A 122 7.26 -14.71 -3.41
CA SER A 122 7.91 -15.78 -4.18
C SER A 122 9.41 -15.58 -4.39
N GLY A 123 9.92 -14.34 -4.28
CA GLY A 123 11.30 -14.01 -4.62
C GLY A 123 11.58 -13.94 -6.12
N THR A 124 10.59 -14.19 -6.97
CA THR A 124 10.69 -14.05 -8.43
C THR A 124 9.84 -12.88 -8.90
N PRO A 125 10.37 -11.92 -9.67
CA PRO A 125 9.58 -10.84 -10.22
C PRO A 125 8.41 -11.37 -11.06
N SER A 126 7.18 -11.03 -10.66
CA SER A 126 5.93 -11.36 -11.32
C SER A 126 5.25 -10.06 -11.73
N CYS A 127 5.37 -9.71 -13.01
CA CYS A 127 4.76 -8.51 -13.57
C CYS A 127 3.24 -8.66 -13.67
N ARG A 128 2.55 -7.53 -13.90
CA ARG A 128 1.11 -7.45 -14.06
C ARG A 128 0.61 -8.26 -15.26
#